data_AF-A0A8T3MWA2-F1
#
_entry.id   AF-A0A8T3MWA2-F1
#
_cell.length_a   1.000
_cell.length_b   1.000
_cell.length_c   1.000
_cell.angle_alpha   90.00
_cell.angle_beta   90.00
_cell.angle_gamma   90.00
#
_symmetry.space_group_name_H-M   'P 1'
#
loop_
_entity.id
_entity.type
_entity.pdbx_description
1 polymer ?
#
loop_
_entity_poly.entity_id
_entity_poly.type
_entity_poly.pdbx_seq_one_letter_code
_entity_poly.pdbx_strand_id
1 'polypeptide(L)' 'FLGFGVNPITPTWGNILSSALTFIPLGNWWWPFFPGMAIILTVLAVNFVGDGLRDAFDPRSRA' A
#
# COMPACT_ATOMS: atom_id res chain seq x y z
N PHE A 1 4.35 -22.49 -2.33
CA PHE A 1 3.65 -21.34 -2.92
C PHE A 1 2.53 -21.86 -3.82
N LEU A 2 1.27 -21.49 -3.55
CA LEU A 2 0.08 -22.03 -4.24
C LEU A 2 -0.03 -21.62 -5.74
N GLY A 3 1.03 -21.17 -6.40
CA GLY A 3 1.03 -20.81 -7.82
C GLY A 3 0.24 -19.55 -8.20
N PHE A 4 -0.55 -18.97 -7.29
CA PHE A 4 -1.36 -17.76 -7.52
C PHE A 4 -0.63 -16.43 -7.29
N GLY A 5 0.71 -16.44 -7.31
CA GLY A 5 1.49 -15.21 -7.28
C GLY A 5 1.49 -14.56 -8.66
N VAL A 6 1.43 -13.24 -8.73
CA VAL A 6 1.67 -12.50 -9.97
C VAL A 6 3.05 -12.91 -10.51
N ASN A 7 3.16 -13.18 -11.81
CA ASN A 7 4.44 -13.52 -12.46
C ASN A 7 5.52 -12.50 -12.02
N PRO A 8 6.74 -12.93 -11.63
CA PRO A 8 7.79 -12.02 -11.18
C PRO A 8 8.16 -10.93 -12.22
N ILE A 9 7.87 -11.14 -13.50
CA ILE A 9 8.07 -10.17 -14.58
C ILE A 9 7.00 -9.06 -14.56
N THR A 10 5.83 -9.31 -13.98
CA THR A 10 4.76 -8.31 -13.91
C THR A 10 5.12 -7.24 -12.88
N PRO A 11 5.24 -5.97 -13.28
CA PRO A 11 5.51 -4.89 -12.34
C PRO A 11 4.34 -4.74 -11.37
N THR A 12 4.59 -5.02 -10.09
CA THR A 12 3.65 -4.77 -9.00
C THR A 12 4.28 -3.78 -8.05
N TRP A 13 3.48 -2.98 -7.34
CA TRP A 13 4.04 -1.97 -6.44
C TRP A 13 4.89 -2.61 -5.33
N GLY A 14 4.52 -3.82 -4.89
CA GLY A 14 5.30 -4.63 -3.96
C GLY A 14 6.61 -5.18 -4.54
N ASN A 15 6.64 -5.68 -5.79
CA ASN A 15 7.90 -6.17 -6.37
C ASN A 15 8.85 -5.01 -6.72
N ILE A 16 8.31 -3.84 -7.10
CA ILE A 16 9.09 -2.62 -7.35
C ILE A 16 9.73 -2.17 -6.04
N LEU A 17 8.97 -2.11 -4.94
CA LEU A 17 9.48 -1.74 -3.63
C LEU A 17 10.55 -2.72 -3.12
N SER A 18 10.31 -4.03 -3.26
CA SER A 18 11.26 -5.07 -2.85
C SER A 18 12.57 -5.00 -3.65
N SER A 19 12.48 -4.73 -4.96
CA SER A 19 13.66 -4.56 -5.82
C SER A 19 14.34 -3.21 -5.59
N ALA A 20 13.60 -2.18 -5.21
CA ALA A 20 14.11 -0.84 -4.97
C ALA A 20 15.11 -0.76 -3.79
N LEU A 21 15.03 -1.69 -2.84
CA LEU A 21 15.92 -1.73 -1.67
C LEU A 21 17.39 -1.94 -2.06
N THR A 22 17.67 -2.64 -3.16
CA THR A 22 19.05 -2.85 -3.65
C THR A 22 19.65 -1.60 -4.28
N PHE A 23 18.82 -0.61 -4.65
CA PHE A 23 19.25 0.65 -5.23
C PHE A 23 19.46 1.77 -4.19
N ILE A 24 19.08 1.55 -2.92
CA ILE A 24 19.29 2.50 -1.82
C ILE A 24 20.79 2.82 -1.64
N PRO A 25 21.71 1.83 -1.60
CA PRO A 25 23.15 2.12 -1.46
C PRO A 25 23.74 2.86 -2.65
N LEU A 26 23.07 2.86 -3.81
CA LEU A 26 23.48 3.56 -5.03
C LEU A 26 23.03 5.03 -5.07
N GLY A 27 22.37 5.52 -4.00
CA GLY A 27 21.87 6.90 -3.91
C GLY A 27 20.46 7.10 -4.49
N ASN A 28 19.84 6.05 -5.00
CA ASN A 28 18.54 6.08 -5.69
C ASN A 28 17.36 5.95 -4.71
N TRP A 29 17.34 6.76 -3.65
CA TRP A 29 16.34 6.69 -2.57
C TRP A 29 14.89 6.94 -3.03
N TRP A 30 14.69 7.57 -4.20
CA TRP A 30 13.36 7.84 -4.75
C TRP A 30 12.66 6.58 -5.28
N TRP A 31 13.42 5.56 -5.69
CA TRP A 31 12.88 4.28 -6.19
C TRP A 31 11.97 3.57 -5.18
N PRO A 32 12.34 3.43 -3.90
CA PRO A 32 11.44 2.87 -2.90
C PRO A 32 10.42 3.89 -2.38
N PHE A 33 10.74 5.19 -2.41
CA PHE A 33 9.91 6.23 -1.79
C PHE A 33 8.53 6.36 -2.44
N PHE A 34 8.46 6.51 -3.77
CA PHE A 34 7.19 6.69 -4.48
C PHE A 34 6.21 5.51 -4.35
N PRO A 35 6.61 4.25 -4.65
CA PRO A 35 5.71 3.12 -4.48
C PRO A 35 5.34 2.91 -3.00
N GLY A 36 6.26 3.16 -2.06
CA GLY A 36 5.97 3.11 -0.63
C GLY A 36 4.90 4.13 -0.21
N MET A 37 5.05 5.39 -0.62
CA MET A 37 4.10 6.46 -0.34
C MET A 37 2.71 6.15 -0.91
N ALA A 38 2.67 5.64 -2.14
CA ALA A 38 1.42 5.36 -2.81
C ALA A 38 0.66 4.19 -2.15
N ILE A 39 1.37 3.16 -1.64
CA ILE A 39 0.77 2.11 -0.80
C ILE A 39 0.20 2.72 0.49
N ILE A 40 0.97 3.54 1.20
CA ILE A 40 0.54 4.18 2.45
C ILE A 40 -0.74 5.00 2.23
N LEU A 41 -0.76 5.86 1.20
CA LEU A 41 -1.93 6.66 0.88
C LEU A 41 -3.15 5.81 0.55
N THR A 42 -2.97 4.72 -0.20
CA THR A 42 -4.06 3.80 -0.54
C THR A 42 -4.62 3.13 0.71
N VAL A 43 -3.75 2.65 1.60
CA VAL A 43 -4.16 2.04 2.86
C VAL A 43 -4.86 3.05 3.76
N LEU A 44 -4.35 4.27 3.89
CA LEU A 44 -4.97 5.33 4.68
C LEU A 44 -6.33 5.73 4.12
N ALA A 45 -6.45 5.89 2.80
CA ALA A 45 -7.71 6.21 2.15
C ALA A 45 -8.76 5.12 2.42
N VAL A 46 -8.38 3.85 2.27
CA VAL A 46 -9.28 2.73 2.57
C VAL A 46 -9.66 2.69 4.05
N ASN A 47 -8.72 2.91 4.97
CA ASN A 47 -9.01 2.98 6.40
C ASN A 47 -9.99 4.12 6.72
N PHE A 48 -9.75 5.33 6.23
CA PHE A 48 -10.62 6.48 6.48
C PHE A 48 -12.00 6.32 5.86
N VAL A 49 -12.10 5.71 4.67
CA VAL A 49 -13.39 5.37 4.08
C VAL A 49 -14.10 4.32 4.94
N GLY A 50 -13.39 3.31 5.43
CA GLY A 50 -13.94 2.29 6.33
C GLY A 50 -14.44 2.90 7.66
N ASP A 51 -13.65 3.79 8.25
CA ASP A 51 -14.01 4.50 9.49
C ASP A 51 -15.19 5.46 9.26
N GLY A 52 -15.21 6.19 8.14
CA GLY A 52 -16.33 7.07 7.79
C GLY A 52 -17.62 6.31 7.49
N LEU A 53 -17.53 5.14 6.84
CA LEU A 53 -18.67 4.24 6.67
C LEU A 53 -19.12 3.70 8.03
N ARG A 54 -18.19 3.26 8.89
CA ARG A 54 -18.51 2.78 10.23
C ARG A 54 -19.22 3.85 11.05
N ASP A 55 -18.71 5.08 11.06
CA ASP A 55 -19.31 6.19 11.81
C ASP A 55 -20.70 6.56 11.27
N ALA A 56 -20.89 6.52 9.96
CA ALA A 56 -22.22 6.71 9.34
C ALA A 56 -23.22 5.58 9.66
N PHE A 57 -22.73 4.35 9.87
CA PHE A 57 -23.55 3.18 10.18
C PHE A 57 -23.63 2.82 11.67
N ASP A 58 -22.87 3.48 12.56
CA ASP A 58 -22.91 3.23 14.01
C ASP A 58 -24.05 4.05 14.63
N PRO A 59 -25.18 3.43 15.05
CA PRO A 59 -26.34 4.15 15.60
C PRO A 59 -26.13 4.61 17.04
N ARG A 60 -24.95 4.38 17.63
CA ARG A 60 -24.66 4.62 19.06
C ARG A 60 -24.34 6.07 19.43
N SER A 61 -24.37 7.01 18.48
CA SER A 61 -24.30 8.46 18.79
C SER A 61 -25.62 9.06 19.30
N ARG A 62 -26.66 8.24 19.52
CA ARG A 62 -27.99 8.67 20.01
C ARG A 62 -28.48 7.98 21.29
N ALA A 63 -27.58 7.53 22.17
CA ALA A 63 -27.94 7.09 23.52
C ALA A 63 -27.44 8.08 24.58
#